data_AF-A0A968NEP1-F1
#
_entry.id   AF-A0A968NEP1-F1
#
_cell.length_a   1.000
_cell.length_b   1.000
_cell.length_c   1.000
_cell.angle_alpha   90.00
_cell.angle_beta   90.00
_cell.angle_gamma   90.00
#
_symmetry.space_group_name_H-M   'P 1'
#
loop_
_entity.id
_entity.type
_entity.pdbx_description
1 polymer ?
#
loop_
_entity_poly.entity_id
_entity_poly.type
_entity_poly.pdbx_seq_one_letter_code
_entity_poly.pdbx_strand_id
1 'polypeptide(L)' 'MGSGVICTAGSVTSLSLSFNELTGSIPPELGSLANLQDLDLSENQLSGSIPPEL' A
#
# COMPACT_ATOMS: atom_id res chain seq x y z
N MET A 1 -1.33 -13.34 -9.88
CA MET A 1 -2.50 -12.95 -9.08
C MET A 1 -1.99 -11.87 -8.15
N GLY A 2 -2.10 -10.59 -8.48
CA GLY A 2 -1.38 -9.57 -7.73
C GLY A 2 -1.92 -8.19 -8.04
N SER A 3 -2.14 -7.41 -6.99
CA SER A 3 -2.93 -6.19 -6.88
C SER A 3 -4.45 -6.34 -6.72
N GLY A 4 -4.99 -5.60 -5.75
CA GLY A 4 -6.40 -5.62 -5.37
C GLY A 4 -6.69 -4.74 -4.15
N VAL A 5 -7.96 -4.38 -3.98
CA VAL A 5 -8.43 -3.54 -2.85
C VAL A 5 -9.57 -4.25 -2.15
N ILE A 6 -9.48 -4.35 -0.82
CA ILE A 6 -10.56 -4.85 0.04
C ILE A 6 -11.06 -3.68 0.88
N CYS A 7 -12.37 -3.48 0.87
CA CYS A 7 -13.04 -2.46 1.66
C CYS A 7 -14.04 -3.09 2.65
N THR A 8 -14.08 -2.58 3.87
CA THR A 8 -15.07 -2.92 4.89
C THR A 8 -15.83 -1.66 5.28
N ALA A 9 -17.17 -1.70 5.21
CA ALA A 9 -18.03 -0.57 5.56
C ALA A 9 -17.65 0.76 4.88
N GLY A 10 -17.21 0.70 3.61
CA GLY A 10 -16.82 1.87 2.82
C GLY A 10 -15.39 2.38 3.08
N SER A 11 -14.62 1.74 3.96
CA SER A 11 -13.22 2.07 4.22
C SER A 11 -12.28 0.99 3.67
N VAL A 12 -11.14 1.38 3.11
CA VAL A 12 -10.10 0.43 2.66
C VAL A 12 -9.47 -0.22 3.88
N THR A 13 -9.45 -1.55 3.90
CA THR A 13 -8.86 -2.36 4.97
C THR A 13 -7.65 -3.17 4.50
N SER A 14 -7.59 -3.52 3.22
CA SER A 14 -6.42 -4.19 2.64
C SER A 14 -6.13 -3.63 1.26
N LEU A 15 -4.87 -3.27 1.02
CA LEU A 15 -4.36 -2.79 -0.27
C LEU A 15 -3.18 -3.68 -0.67
N SER A 16 -3.38 -4.46 -1.73
CA SER A 16 -2.29 -5.18 -2.39
C SER A 16 -1.94 -4.43 -3.67
N LEU A 17 -0.66 -4.10 -3.83
CA LEU A 17 -0.03 -3.65 -5.06
C LEU A 17 1.20 -4.50 -5.37
N SER A 18 1.23 -5.73 -4.85
CA SER A 18 2.33 -6.68 -5.03
C SER A 18 2.50 -7.08 -6.49
N PHE A 19 3.72 -7.45 -6.90
CA PHE A 19 4.05 -7.94 -8.24
C PHE A 19 3.74 -6.91 -9.34
N ASN A 20 4.19 -5.68 -9.13
CA ASN A 20 4.15 -4.63 -10.12
C ASN A 20 5.56 -4.06 -10.37
N GLU A 21 5.66 -3.15 -11.32
CA GLU A 21 6.91 -2.44 -11.63
C GLU A 21 6.92 -1.04 -10.99
N LEU A 22 6.29 -0.88 -9.81
CA LEU A 22 6.26 0.42 -9.13
C LEU A 22 7.68 0.82 -8.71
N THR A 23 8.04 2.06 -8.98
CA THR A 23 9.34 2.66 -8.66
C THR A 23 9.17 3.92 -7.82
N GLY A 24 10.27 4.44 -7.26
CA GLY A 24 10.24 5.62 -6.37
C GLY A 24 9.89 5.27 -4.93
N SER A 25 9.53 6.27 -4.13
CA SER A 25 9.24 6.11 -2.70
C SER A 25 7.78 5.82 -2.42
N ILE A 26 7.53 5.18 -1.28
CA ILE A 26 6.17 4.97 -0.77
C ILE A 26 5.59 6.35 -0.41
N PRO A 27 4.41 6.74 -0.94
CA PRO A 27 3.81 8.03 -0.63
C PRO A 27 3.30 8.06 0.83
N PRO A 28 3.63 9.10 1.64
CA PRO A 28 3.15 9.23 3.02
C PRO A 28 1.62 9.30 3.12
N GLU A 29 0.93 9.69 2.04
CA GLU A 29 -0.52 9.76 1.97
C GLU A 29 -1.20 8.39 2.19
N LEU A 30 -0.49 7.27 1.99
CA LEU A 30 -1.01 5.94 2.35
C LEU A 30 -1.31 5.83 3.86
N GLY A 31 -0.61 6.57 4.71
CA GLY A 31 -0.90 6.67 6.14
C GLY A 31 -2.25 7.34 6.46
N SER A 32 -2.86 8.05 5.50
CA SER A 32 -4.20 8.63 5.68
C SER A 32 -5.33 7.60 5.56
N LEU A 33 -5.02 6.36 5.14
CA LEU A 33 -5.97 5.26 5.10
C LEU A 33 -6.16 4.70 6.52
N ALA A 34 -6.89 5.43 7.36
CA ALA A 34 -7.02 5.18 8.80
C ALA A 34 -7.55 3.79 9.21
N ASN A 35 -8.13 3.04 8.28
CA ASN A 35 -8.66 1.68 8.52
C ASN A 35 -7.84 0.59 7.81
N LEU A 36 -6.73 0.95 7.15
CA LEU A 36 -5.85 0.00 6.48
C LEU A 36 -5.16 -0.88 7.51
N GLN A 37 -5.28 -2.18 7.32
CA GLN A 37 -4.71 -3.22 8.18
C GLN A 37 -3.61 -3.98 7.45
N ASP A 38 -3.80 -4.23 6.14
CA ASP A 38 -2.83 -4.92 5.30
C ASP A 38 -2.39 -4.03 4.13
N LEU A 39 -1.09 -3.79 4.03
CA LEU A 39 -0.46 -3.14 2.89
C LEU A 39 0.61 -4.05 2.31
N ASP A 40 0.37 -4.59 1.12
CA ASP A 40 1.33 -5.43 0.42
C ASP A 40 1.90 -4.70 -0.80
N LEU A 41 3.14 -4.23 -0.66
CA LEU A 41 3.93 -3.59 -1.71
C LEU A 41 5.09 -4.49 -2.18
N SER A 42 5.09 -5.77 -1.81
CA SER A 42 6.16 -6.71 -2.17
C SER A 42 6.33 -6.85 -3.68
N GLU A 43 7.51 -7.31 -4.12
CA GLU A 43 7.75 -7.57 -5.54
C GLU A 43 7.50 -6.33 -6.41
N ASN A 44 8.02 -5.19 -5.95
CA ASN A 44 8.11 -3.92 -6.66
C ASN A 44 9.57 -3.41 -6.64
N GLN A 45 9.82 -2.32 -7.35
CA GLN A 45 11.12 -1.64 -7.43
C GLN A 45 11.12 -0.33 -6.63
N LEU A 46 10.39 -0.31 -5.51
CA LEU A 46 10.31 0.84 -4.61
C LEU A 46 11.65 1.06 -3.91
N SER A 47 11.96 2.33 -3.64
CA SER A 47 13.22 2.79 -3.04
C SER A 47 12.95 3.93 -2.05
N GLY A 48 13.94 4.31 -1.26
CA GLY A 48 13.77 5.30 -0.19
C GLY A 48 13.34 4.69 1.14
N SER A 49 13.02 5.52 2.12
CA SER A 49 12.60 5.09 3.45
C SER A 49 11.11 4.79 3.52
N ILE A 50 10.72 3.93 4.46
CA ILE A 50 9.32 3.76 4.85
C ILE A 50 8.85 5.07 5.51
N PRO A 51 7.77 5.71 5.01
CA PRO A 51 7.20 6.90 5.65
C PRO A 51 6.79 6.61 7.10
N PRO A 52 7.08 7.51 8.05
CA PRO A 52 6.66 7.35 9.45
C PRO A 52 5.14 7.44 9.66
N GLU A 53 4.38 7.87 8.65
CA GLU A 53 2.93 7.93 8.65
C GLU A 53 2.24 6.57 8.44
N LEU A 54 2.98 5.53 8.02
CA LEU A 54 2.51 4.15 7.88
C LEU A 54 2.61 3.37 9.20
#